data_AF-A0AAW6CIB1-F1
#
_entry.id   AF-A0AAW6CIB1-F1
#
_cell.length_a   1.000
_cell.length_b   1.000
_cell.length_c   1.000
_cell.angle_alpha   90.00
_cell.angle_beta   90.00
_cell.angle_gamma   90.00
#
_symmetry.space_group_name_H-M   'P 1'
#
loop_
_entity.id
_entity.type
_entity.pdbx_description
1 polymer ?
#
loop_
_entity_poly.entity_id
_entity_poly.type
_entity_poly.pdbx_seq_one_letter_code
_entity_poly.pdbx_strand_id
1 'polypeptide(L)' 'MEKKSQYKGFTPAQAKAHKKYMEGFVELRARVSYAERDSIQAHATARGESVNGFIKRAISEAMERDREGGEQNE' A
#
# COMPACT_ATOMS: atom_id res chain seq x y z
N MET A 1 -37.40 -1.01 22.18
CA MET A 1 -36.22 -0.20 22.55
C MET A 1 -35.32 -0.13 21.33
N GLU A 2 -35.53 0.84 20.45
CA GLU A 2 -34.71 0.99 19.24
C GLU A 2 -33.32 1.52 19.60
N LYS A 3 -32.27 0.75 19.28
CA LYS A 3 -30.88 1.19 19.42
C LYS A 3 -30.60 2.26 18.37
N LYS A 4 -30.64 3.53 18.75
CA LYS A 4 -30.16 4.65 17.91
C LYS A 4 -28.66 4.46 17.70
N SER A 5 -28.26 4.19 16.46
CA SER A 5 -26.85 4.13 16.07
C SER A 5 -26.19 5.48 16.36
N GLN A 6 -25.27 5.51 17.32
CA GLN A 6 -24.48 6.68 17.70
C GLN A 6 -23.30 6.86 16.75
N TYR A 7 -23.54 6.87 15.43
CA TYR A 7 -22.49 7.17 14.46
C TYR A 7 -22.40 8.69 14.26
N LYS A 8 -21.61 9.36 15.11
CA LYS A 8 -21.22 10.76 14.89
C LYS A 8 -20.17 10.73 13.78
N GLY A 9 -20.60 10.99 12.55
CA GLY A 9 -19.68 11.10 11.41
C GLY A 9 -18.52 12.06 11.67
N PHE A 10 -17.48 11.99 10.84
CA PHE A 10 -16.32 12.87 10.96
C PHE A 10 -16.75 14.34 11.06
N THR A 11 -16.14 15.07 12.01
CA THR A 11 -16.33 16.52 12.06
C THR A 11 -15.75 17.16 10.79
N PRO A 12 -16.22 18.35 10.39
CA PRO A 12 -15.65 19.05 9.23
C PRO A 12 -14.12 19.24 9.34
N ALA A 13 -13.61 19.46 10.54
CA ALA A 13 -12.17 19.56 10.80
C ALA A 13 -11.43 18.24 10.55
N GLN A 14 -11.98 17.11 11.01
CA GLN A 14 -11.39 15.80 10.77
C GLN A 14 -11.43 15.41 9.28
N ALA A 15 -12.53 15.71 8.58
CA ALA A 15 -12.64 15.47 7.14
C ALA A 15 -11.60 16.28 6.35
N LYS A 16 -11.38 17.56 6.71
CA LYS A 16 -10.34 18.40 6.08
C LYS A 16 -8.93 17.87 6.36
N ALA A 17 -8.64 17.44 7.59
CA ALA A 17 -7.35 16.86 7.94
C ALA A 17 -7.08 15.56 7.17
N HIS A 18 -8.08 14.68 7.06
CA HIS A 18 -7.99 13.45 6.29
C HIS A 18 -7.75 13.73 4.81
N LYS A 19 -8.51 14.65 4.21
CA LYS A 19 -8.31 15.06 2.81
C LYS A 19 -6.89 15.57 2.57
N LYS A 20 -6.39 16.48 3.42
CA LYS A 20 -5.03 17.02 3.30
C LYS A 20 -3.95 15.93 3.40
N TYR A 21 -4.17 14.94 4.26
CA TYR A 21 -3.25 13.79 4.35
C TYR A 21 -3.30 12.95 3.07
N MET A 22 -4.49 12.67 2.53
CA MET A 22 -4.68 11.86 1.33
C MET A 22 -4.18 12.52 0.03
N GLU A 23 -4.11 13.85 -0.05
CA GLU A 23 -3.65 14.59 -1.24
C GLU A 23 -2.26 14.18 -1.73
N GLY A 24 -1.40 13.63 -0.85
CA GLY A 24 -0.06 13.17 -1.21
C GLY A 24 0.03 11.70 -1.66
N PHE A 25 -1.07 10.96 -1.70
CA PHE A 25 -1.05 9.52 -1.93
C PHE A 25 -1.97 9.09 -3.09
N VAL A 26 -1.52 8.07 -3.82
CA VAL A 26 -2.31 7.38 -4.85
C VAL A 26 -2.40 5.90 -4.47
N GLU A 27 -3.56 5.28 -4.72
CA GLU A 27 -3.76 3.86 -4.49
C GLU A 27 -3.30 3.03 -5.71
N LEU A 28 -2.41 2.07 -5.47
CA LEU A 28 -2.03 1.06 -6.47
C LEU A 28 -2.84 -0.21 -6.24
N ARG A 29 -3.63 -0.62 -7.24
CA ARG A 29 -4.47 -1.83 -7.18
C ARG A 29 -3.90 -2.91 -8.08
N ALA A 30 -3.46 -4.01 -7.46
CA ALA A 30 -3.03 -5.22 -8.16
C ALA A 30 -4.06 -6.33 -7.95
N ARG A 31 -4.43 -7.03 -9.03
CA ARG A 31 -5.23 -8.26 -8.94
C ARG A 31 -4.28 -9.43 -8.82
N VAL A 32 -4.40 -10.16 -7.72
CA VAL A 32 -3.63 -11.38 -7.43
C VAL A 32 -4.58 -12.46 -6.94
N SER A 33 -4.19 -13.72 -7.08
CA SER A 33 -4.91 -14.84 -6.46
C SER A 33 -4.75 -14.83 -4.94
N TYR A 34 -5.58 -15.59 -4.23
CA TYR A 34 -5.44 -15.78 -2.78
C TYR A 34 -4.09 -16.38 -2.41
N ALA A 35 -3.62 -17.39 -3.16
CA ALA A 35 -2.34 -18.04 -2.90
C ALA A 35 -1.15 -17.08 -3.06
N GLU A 36 -1.18 -16.22 -4.08
CA GLU A 36 -0.16 -15.19 -4.28
C GLU A 36 -0.16 -14.17 -3.14
N ARG A 37 -1.35 -13.69 -2.73
CA ARG A 37 -1.48 -12.78 -1.58
C ARG A 37 -0.87 -13.39 -0.32
N ASP A 38 -1.18 -14.65 -0.02
CA ASP A 38 -0.68 -15.34 1.18
C ASP A 38 0.84 -15.51 1.11
N SER A 39 1.38 -15.81 -0.07
CA SER A 39 2.83 -15.91 -0.30
C SER A 39 3.53 -14.57 -0.08
N ILE A 40 2.96 -13.48 -0.59
CA ILE A 40 3.47 -12.10 -0.37
C ILE A 40 3.44 -11.75 1.12
N GLN A 41 2.35 -12.05 1.81
CA GLN A 41 2.21 -11.80 3.24
C GLN A 41 3.22 -12.59 4.06
N ALA A 42 3.40 -13.87 3.77
CA ALA A 42 4.38 -14.71 4.45
C ALA A 42 5.81 -14.19 4.25
N HIS A 43 6.15 -13.78 3.02
CA HIS A 43 7.47 -13.22 2.71
C HIS A 43 7.74 -11.92 3.47
N ALA A 44 6.78 -10.99 3.48
CA ALA A 44 6.91 -9.74 4.21
C ALA A 44 7.08 -9.99 5.72
N THR A 45 6.26 -10.87 6.29
CA THR A 45 6.36 -11.25 7.72
C THR A 45 7.72 -11.88 8.05
N ALA A 46 8.21 -12.79 7.22
CA ALA A 46 9.51 -13.45 7.43
C ALA A 46 10.69 -12.46 7.42
N ARG A 47 10.55 -11.34 6.70
CA ARG A 47 11.54 -10.25 6.66
C ARG A 47 11.30 -9.16 7.71
N GLY A 48 10.27 -9.30 8.53
CA GLY A 48 9.90 -8.31 9.56
C GLY A 48 9.35 -7.00 9.00
N GLU A 49 8.80 -7.01 7.79
CA GLU A 49 8.25 -5.82 7.13
C GLU A 49 6.73 -5.95 6.87
N SER A 50 6.05 -4.81 6.69
CA SER A 50 4.64 -4.82 6.27
C SER A 50 4.53 -5.20 4.79
N VAL A 51 3.39 -5.77 4.37
CA VAL A 51 3.14 -6.08 2.95
C VAL A 51 3.29 -4.86 2.05
N ASN A 52 2.78 -3.70 2.48
CA ASN A 52 2.92 -2.47 1.70
C ASN A 52 4.37 -2.00 1.63
N GLY A 53 5.14 -2.17 2.71
CA GLY A 53 6.58 -1.89 2.74
C GLY A 53 7.33 -2.79 1.76
N PHE A 54 7.05 -4.10 1.81
CA PHE A 54 7.62 -5.08 0.89
C PHE A 54 7.33 -4.75 -0.57
N ILE A 55 6.07 -4.44 -0.91
CA ILE A 55 5.68 -4.10 -2.29
C ILE A 55 6.42 -2.86 -2.78
N LYS A 56 6.49 -1.79 -1.97
CA LYS A 56 7.23 -0.57 -2.33
C LYS A 56 8.71 -0.87 -2.58
N ARG A 57 9.35 -1.62 -1.68
CA ARG A 57 10.74 -2.02 -1.79
C ARG A 57 10.98 -2.86 -3.06
N ALA A 58 10.12 -3.86 -3.31
CA ALA A 58 10.24 -4.72 -4.47
C ALA A 58 10.11 -3.95 -5.80
N ILE A 59 9.21 -2.97 -5.87
CA ILE A 59 9.06 -2.09 -7.04
C ILE A 59 10.32 -1.22 -7.22
N SER A 60 10.81 -0.60 -6.15
CA SER A 60 12.04 0.22 -6.20
C SER A 60 13.25 -0.58 -6.66
N GLU A 61 13.49 -1.75 -6.05
CA GLU A 61 14.58 -2.65 -6.43
C GLU A 61 14.47 -3.14 -7.87
N ALA A 62 13.26 -3.43 -8.36
CA ALA A 62 13.05 -3.81 -9.75
C ALA A 62 13.39 -2.66 -10.71
N MET A 63 12.90 -1.44 -10.44
CA MET A 63 13.21 -0.25 -11.24
C MET A 63 14.70 0.13 -11.20
N GLU A 64 15.41 -0.15 -10.11
CA GLU A 64 16.87 0.04 -10.02
C GLU A 64 17.61 -0.97 -10.90
N ARG A 65 17.28 -2.27 -10.79
CA ARG A 65 17.88 -3.30 -11.64
C ARG A 65 17.64 -3.05 -13.14
N ASP A 66 16.45 -2.59 -13.51
CA ASP A 66 16.12 -2.30 -14.92
C ASP A 66 16.94 -1.12 -15.46
N ARG A 67 17.26 -0.13 -14.62
CA ARG A 67 18.15 0.98 -14.98
C ARG A 67 19.59 0.51 -15.17
N GLU A 68 20.09 -0.33 -14.27
CA GLU A 68 21.46 -0.87 -14.32
C GLU A 68 21.65 -1.88 -15.46
N GLY A 69 20.63 -2.69 -15.77
CA GLY A 69 20.66 -3.64 -16.87
C GLY A 69 20.46 -3.02 -18.26
N GLY A 70 19.98 -1.78 -18.33
CA GLY A 70 19.80 -1.01 -19.57
C GLY A 70 21.08 -0.41 -20.13
N GLU A 71 22.15 -0.29 -19.33
CA GLU A 71 23.42 0.36 -19.71
C GLU A 71 24.51 -0.63 -20.19
N GLN A 72 24.24 -1.94 -20.22
CA GLN A 72 25.23 -2.95 -20.64
C GLN A 72 25.05 -3.47 -22.08
N ASN A 73 24.19 -2.84 -22.88
CA ASN A 73 24.00 -3.19 -24.29
C ASN A 73 23.88 -1.95 -25.19
N GLU A 74 24.96 -1.17 -25.31
CA GLU A 74 25.24 -0.31 -26.47
C GLU A 74 26.72 -0.38 -26.84
#